data_AF-A0A8C5H114-F1
#
_entry.id   AF-A0A8C5H114-F1
#
_cell.length_a   1.000
_cell.length_b   1.000
_cell.length_c   1.000
_cell.angle_alpha   90.00
_cell.angle_beta   90.00
_cell.angle_gamma   90.00
#
_symmetry.space_group_name_H-M   'P 1'
#
loop_
_entity.id
_entity.type
_entity.pdbx_description
1 polymer ?
#
loop_
_entity_poly.entity_id
_entity_poly.type
_entity_poly.pdbx_seq_one_letter_code
_entity_poly.pdbx_strand_id
1 'polypeptide(L)'
;MNRHIWLPVEQVRLLDRFSNKATNGTLYLTATHLIFVESSSNNSTSAGQEVWILHHHIASVEKLSLTTTGCPLVIQCRNFRVVHFVVQKERDCHDVYSSLLRLLRPGELAQQDYWM
;
A
#
# COMPACT_ATOMS: atom_id res chain seq x y z
N MET A 1 7.56 21.16 -10.30
CA MET A 1 6.54 21.10 -9.23
C MET A 1 6.38 19.63 -8.86
N ASN A 2 7.24 19.10 -7.98
CA ASN A 2 7.36 17.65 -7.78
C ASN A 2 7.17 17.34 -6.28
N ARG A 3 5.94 17.40 -5.78
CA ARG A 3 5.62 16.93 -4.42
C ARG A 3 4.78 15.66 -4.54
N HIS A 4 5.40 14.55 -4.93
CA HIS A 4 4.73 13.24 -5.04
C HIS A 4 5.01 12.38 -3.79
N ILE A 5 4.81 12.96 -2.61
CA ILE A 5 4.64 12.19 -1.38
C ILE A 5 3.14 12.29 -1.11
N TRP A 6 2.40 11.24 -1.41
CA TRP A 6 0.98 11.19 -1.06
C TRP A 6 0.86 11.23 0.47
N LEU A 7 -0.24 11.81 0.94
CA LEU A 7 -0.51 11.94 2.37
C LEU A 7 -0.40 10.57 3.06
N PRO A 8 0.19 10.50 4.26
CA PRO A 8 0.28 9.25 5.01
C PRO A 8 -1.11 8.66 5.26
N VAL A 9 -1.29 7.38 4.93
CA VAL A 9 -2.50 6.64 5.30
C VAL A 9 -2.25 5.98 6.63
N GLU A 10 -2.88 6.51 7.67
CA GLU A 10 -2.77 6.01 9.03
C GLU A 10 -3.70 4.81 9.27
N GLN A 11 -3.50 4.14 10.40
CA GLN A 11 -4.34 3.03 10.87
C GLN A 11 -4.39 1.84 9.90
N VAL A 12 -3.34 1.65 9.09
CA VAL A 12 -3.21 0.50 8.21
C VAL A 12 -2.72 -0.68 9.04
N ARG A 13 -3.33 -1.85 8.84
CA ARG A 13 -2.84 -3.10 9.44
C ARG A 13 -2.10 -3.93 8.41
N LEU A 14 -0.87 -4.31 8.72
CA LEU A 14 -0.13 -5.35 8.02
C LEU A 14 -0.50 -6.70 8.62
N LEU A 15 -1.01 -7.62 7.80
CA LEU A 15 -1.32 -8.99 8.23
C LEU A 15 -0.12 -9.90 7.95
N ASP A 16 0.31 -10.63 8.97
CA ASP A 16 1.30 -11.69 8.80
C ASP A 16 0.64 -12.93 8.16
N ARG A 17 1.32 -13.57 7.21
CA ARG A 17 0.79 -14.75 6.51
C ARG A 17 0.89 -16.03 7.36
N PHE A 18 1.88 -16.11 8.23
CA PHE A 18 2.23 -17.28 9.03
C PHE A 18 1.74 -17.16 10.48
N SER A 19 1.36 -15.96 10.90
CA SER A 19 0.82 -15.67 12.22
C SER A 19 -0.51 -14.92 12.08
N ASN A 20 -1.50 -15.21 12.92
CA ASN A 20 -2.73 -14.41 13.01
C ASN A 20 -2.50 -13.03 13.68
N LYS A 21 -1.28 -12.50 13.57
CA LYS A 21 -0.87 -11.22 14.11
C LYS A 21 -1.08 -10.15 13.04
N ALA A 22 -1.61 -9.02 13.49
CA ALA A 22 -1.75 -7.83 12.68
C ALA A 22 -0.95 -6.71 13.34
N THR A 23 -0.11 -6.05 12.57
CA THR A 23 0.69 -4.91 13.03
C THR A 23 0.05 -3.63 12.52
N ASN A 24 -0.25 -2.71 13.43
CA ASN A 24 -0.78 -1.40 13.08
C ASN A 24 0.35 -0.46 12.70
N GLY A 25 0.13 0.38 11.69
CA GLY A 25 1.13 1.32 11.23
C GLY A 25 0.58 2.34 10.24
N THR A 26 1.51 3.07 9.64
CA THR A 26 1.24 4.11 8.65
C THR A 26 1.84 3.70 7.32
N LEU A 27 1.06 3.84 6.26
CA LEU A 27 1.46 3.55 4.89
C LEU A 27 1.77 4.87 4.17
N TYR A 28 2.99 4.98 3.69
CA TYR A 28 3.50 6.10 2.92
C TYR A 28 3.66 5.68 1.46
N LEU A 29 3.10 6.46 0.56
CA LEU A 29 3.27 6.26 -0.87
C LEU A 29 4.13 7.40 -1.44
N THR A 30 5.29 7.02 -1.98
CA THR A 30 6.23 7.94 -2.63
C THR A 30 6.24 7.69 -4.14
N ALA A 31 7.00 8.50 -4.88
CA ALA A 31 7.16 8.32 -6.32
C ALA A 31 7.76 6.96 -6.73
N THR A 32 8.53 6.31 -5.84
CA THR A 32 9.31 5.10 -6.17
C THR A 32 9.05 3.93 -5.24
N HIS A 33 8.61 4.19 -4.02
CA HIS A 33 8.42 3.20 -2.96
C HIS A 33 7.05 3.32 -2.30
N LEU A 34 6.50 2.18 -1.90
CA LEU A 34 5.50 2.03 -0.88
C LEU A 34 6.20 1.63 0.43
N ILE A 35 5.98 2.39 1.50
CA ILE A 35 6.65 2.20 2.78
C ILE A 35 5.59 2.03 3.86
N PHE A 36 5.64 0.94 4.61
CA PHE A 36 4.84 0.75 5.81
C PHE A 36 5.75 0.86 7.03
N VAL A 37 5.32 1.63 8.01
CA VAL A 37 6.04 1.83 9.28
C VAL A 37 5.12 1.42 10.42
N GLU A 38 5.54 0.45 11.23
CA GLU A 38 4.83 0.05 12.44
C GLU A 38 4.71 1.22 13.42
N SER A 39 3.50 1.41 13.94
CA SER A 39 3.26 2.34 15.03
C SER A 39 3.77 1.67 16.31
N SER A 40 4.88 2.15 16.85
CA SER A 40 5.50 1.62 18.07
C SER A 40 4.45 1.49 19.18
N SER A 41 4.11 0.25 19.53
CA SER A 41 3.41 -0.05 20.77
C SER A 41 4.44 0.05 21.89
N ASN A 42 4.13 0.80 22.94
CA ASN A 42 5.02 1.28 24.00
C ASN A 42 5.91 0.26 24.75
N ASN A 43 6.07 -1.00 24.32
CA ASN A 43 6.75 -2.05 25.07
C ASN A 43 7.73 -2.96 24.27
N SER A 44 8.04 -2.69 23.00
CA SER A 44 9.02 -3.51 22.24
C SER A 44 10.33 -2.77 21.97
N THR A 45 11.41 -3.21 22.63
CA THR A 45 12.82 -2.75 22.50
C THR A 45 13.48 -3.17 21.18
N SER A 46 12.70 -3.42 20.14
CA SER A 46 13.14 -3.81 18.80
C SER A 46 12.80 -2.68 17.83
N ALA A 47 13.74 -2.28 16.97
CA ALA A 47 13.47 -1.34 15.88
C ALA A 47 12.14 -1.74 15.19
N GLY A 48 11.18 -0.81 15.14
CA GLY A 48 9.82 -1.09 14.66
C GLY A 48 9.83 -1.73 13.27
N GLN A 49 8.90 -2.66 13.03
CA GLN A 49 8.78 -3.33 11.75
C GLN A 49 8.52 -2.29 10.64
N GLU A 50 9.42 -2.25 9.66
CA GLU A 50 9.24 -1.46 8.45
C GLU A 50 9.21 -2.37 7.21
N VAL A 51 8.32 -2.06 6.27
CA VAL A 51 8.21 -2.78 5.00
C VAL A 51 8.38 -1.80 3.86
N TRP A 52 9.39 -2.03 3.04
CA TRP A 52 9.71 -1.22 1.88
C TRP A 52 9.48 -2.04 0.61
N ILE A 53 8.59 -1.55 -0.26
CA ILE A 53 8.26 -2.19 -1.53
C ILE A 53 8.51 -1.18 -2.64
N LEU A 54 9.44 -1.49 -3.54
CA LEU A 54 9.67 -0.69 -4.73
C LEU A 54 8.52 -0.93 -5.73
N HIS A 55 8.05 0.12 -6.39
CA HIS A 55 6.95 0.00 -7.37
C HIS A 55 7.27 -1.00 -8.48
N HIS A 56 8.52 -1.05 -8.96
CA HIS A 56 8.93 -2.00 -10.00
C HIS A 56 8.95 -3.47 -9.54
N HIS A 57 8.96 -3.74 -8.23
CA HIS A 57 8.82 -5.08 -7.68
C HIS A 57 7.35 -5.50 -7.56
N ILE A 58 6.38 -4.60 -7.68
CA ILE A 58 4.97 -4.94 -7.62
C ILE A 58 4.57 -5.60 -8.94
N ALA A 59 4.06 -6.83 -8.86
CA ALA A 59 3.52 -7.57 -9.97
C ALA A 59 2.04 -7.25 -10.18
N SER A 60 1.26 -7.22 -9.08
CA SER A 60 -0.16 -6.88 -9.11
C SER A 60 -0.61 -6.28 -7.77
N VAL A 61 -1.69 -5.51 -7.84
CA VAL A 61 -2.39 -4.94 -6.68
C VAL A 61 -3.86 -5.30 -6.81
N GLU A 62 -4.45 -5.82 -5.75
CA GLU A 62 -5.85 -6.24 -5.70
C GLU A 62 -6.55 -5.61 -4.49
N LYS A 63 -7.66 -4.90 -4.73
CA LYS A 63 -8.54 -4.37 -3.68
C LYS A 63 -9.67 -5.38 -3.46
N LEU A 64 -9.79 -5.90 -2.24
CA LEU A 64 -10.86 -6.84 -1.87
C LEU A 64 -12.08 -6.09 -1.31
N SER A 65 -13.21 -6.80 -1.25
CA SER A 65 -14.46 -6.28 -0.69
C SER A 65 -14.27 -5.76 0.74
N LEU A 66 -14.99 -4.68 1.07
CA LEU A 66 -14.98 -4.09 2.39
C LEU A 66 -15.40 -5.14 3.44
N THR A 67 -14.62 -5.26 4.50
CA THR A 67 -14.92 -6.14 5.64
C THR A 67 -15.27 -5.29 6.86
N THR A 68 -15.83 -5.94 7.90
CA THR A 68 -16.07 -5.30 9.21
C THR A 68 -14.82 -4.70 9.85
N THR A 69 -13.62 -5.11 9.40
CA THR A 69 -12.35 -4.68 9.94
C THR A 69 -11.63 -3.63 9.07
N GLY A 70 -12.19 -3.28 7.91
CA GLY A 70 -11.60 -2.37 6.92
C GLY A 70 -11.58 -2.97 5.52
N CYS A 71 -10.96 -2.26 4.58
CA CYS A 71 -10.82 -2.65 3.19
C CYS A 71 -9.45 -3.34 2.97
N PRO A 72 -9.43 -4.64 2.62
CA PRO A 72 -8.17 -5.34 2.39
C PRO A 72 -7.56 -4.97 1.02
N LEU A 73 -6.26 -4.75 1.02
CA LEU A 73 -5.43 -4.48 -0.15
C LEU A 73 -4.31 -5.51 -0.21
N VAL A 74 -4.28 -6.31 -1.27
CA VAL A 74 -3.28 -7.36 -1.47
C VAL A 74 -2.28 -6.90 -2.52
N ILE A 75 -1.00 -6.95 -2.18
CA ILE A 75 0.10 -6.58 -3.07
C ILE A 75 0.94 -7.82 -3.33
N GLN A 76 0.97 -8.27 -4.58
CA GLN A 76 1.83 -9.37 -5.00
C GLN A 76 3.08 -8.79 -5.64
N CYS A 77 4.23 -9.20 -5.14
CA CYS A 77 5.53 -8.79 -5.66
C CYS A 77 6.10 -9.85 -6.62
N ARG A 78 6.93 -9.42 -7.57
CA ARG A 78 7.63 -10.26 -8.56
C ARG A 78 8.62 -11.25 -7.94
N ASN A 79 8.97 -11.07 -6.67
CA ASN A 79 9.83 -11.97 -5.89
C ASN A 79 9.02 -12.99 -5.07
N PHE A 80 7.79 -13.32 -5.48
CA PHE A 80 6.87 -14.25 -4.79
C PHE A 80 6.43 -13.82 -3.39
N ARG A 81 6.78 -12.60 -2.95
CA ARG A 81 6.28 -12.03 -1.70
C ARG A 81 4.86 -11.50 -1.90
N VAL A 82 3.95 -11.89 -1.02
CA VAL A 82 2.58 -11.35 -0.96
C VAL A 82 2.43 -10.59 0.35
N VAL A 83 1.95 -9.36 0.26
CA VAL A 83 1.75 -8.46 1.40
C VAL A 83 0.27 -8.11 1.50
N HIS A 84 -0.29 -8.30 2.69
CA HIS A 84 -1.70 -8.07 2.96
C HIS A 84 -1.84 -6.85 3.88
N PHE A 85 -2.39 -5.77 3.33
CA PHE A 85 -2.75 -4.58 4.10
C PHE A 85 -4.26 -4.55 4.34
N VAL A 86 -4.68 -3.99 5.47
CA VAL A 86 -6.08 -3.64 5.73
C VAL A 86 -6.14 -2.18 6.10
N VAL A 87 -6.75 -1.38 5.24
CA VAL A 87 -6.95 0.05 5.44
C VAL A 87 -8.33 0.27 6.06
N GLN A 88 -8.43 0.98 7.18
CA GLN A 88 -9.71 1.14 7.88
C GLN A 88 -10.74 1.93 7.06
N LYS A 89 -10.29 2.97 6.34
CA LYS A 89 -11.15 3.83 5.52
C LYS A 89 -11.17 3.35 4.07
N GLU A 90 -12.36 3.11 3.53
CA GLU A 90 -12.52 2.65 2.15
C GLU A 90 -12.00 3.67 1.13
N ARG A 91 -12.26 4.97 1.36
CA ARG A 91 -11.78 6.06 0.51
C ARG A 91 -10.26 6.01 0.38
N ASP A 92 -9.55 5.99 1.49
CA ASP A 92 -8.09 5.96 1.51
C ASP A 92 -7.55 4.70 0.83
N CYS A 93 -8.21 3.55 1.03
CA CYS A 93 -7.86 2.31 0.32
C CYS A 93 -8.00 2.45 -1.20
N HIS A 94 -9.11 3.03 -1.66
CA HIS A 94 -9.35 3.27 -3.08
C HIS A 94 -8.33 4.25 -3.68
N ASP A 95 -7.97 5.31 -2.95
CA ASP A 95 -6.99 6.30 -3.39
C ASP A 95 -5.59 5.69 -3.50
N VAL A 96 -5.18 4.87 -2.52
CA VAL A 96 -3.91 4.11 -2.56
C VAL A 96 -3.90 3.15 -3.75
N TYR A 97 -4.96 2.37 -3.93
CA TYR A 97 -5.10 1.43 -5.04
C TYR A 97 -4.97 2.13 -6.40
N SER A 98 -5.72 3.21 -6.61
CA SER A 98 -5.72 3.97 -7.86
C SER A 98 -4.36 4.64 -8.12
N SER A 99 -3.70 5.11 -7.07
CA SER A 99 -2.36 5.70 -7.17
C SER A 99 -1.31 4.66 -7.53
N LEU A 100 -1.34 3.48 -6.90
CA LEU A 100 -0.46 2.36 -7.25
C LEU A 100 -0.69 1.93 -8.71
N LEU A 101 -1.94 1.79 -9.17
CA LEU A 101 -2.22 1.45 -10.56
C LEU A 101 -1.61 2.45 -11.55
N ARG A 102 -1.76 3.76 -11.28
CA ARG A 102 -1.17 4.81 -12.12
C ARG A 102 0.36 4.76 -12.13
N LEU A 103 0.98 4.48 -10.99
CA LEU A 103 2.45 4.39 -10.87
C LEU A 103 3.01 3.12 -11.54
N LEU A 104 2.25 2.02 -11.53
CA LEU A 104 2.67 0.74 -12.12
C LEU A 104 2.45 0.68 -13.63
N ARG A 105 1.61 1.57 -14.18
CA ARG A 105 1.34 1.68 -15.62
C ARG A 105 1.85 3.02 -16.17
N PRO A 106 3.11 3.12 -16.62
CA PRO A 106 3.65 4.35 -17.18
C PRO A 106 3.09 4.73 -18.57
N GLY A 107 1.89 4.29 -18.99
CA GLY A 107 1.45 4.37 -20.39
C GLY A 107 -0.01 4.70 -20.71
N GLU A 108 -0.93 4.81 -19.74
CA GLU A 108 -2.35 5.08 -20.04
C GLU A 108 -2.76 6.56 -19.93
N LEU A 109 -1.81 7.50 -19.88
CA LEU A 109 -2.10 8.94 -19.95
C LEU A 109 -1.81 9.56 -21.34
N ALA A 110 -1.67 8.75 -22.40
CA ALA A 110 -1.39 9.27 -23.75
C ALA A 110 -2.34 8.77 -24.85
N GLN A 111 -3.39 7.98 -24.55
CA GLN A 111 -4.28 7.42 -25.60
C GLN A 111 -5.78 7.73 -25.42
N GLN A 112 -6.19 8.50 -24.40
CA GLN A 112 -7.58 8.98 -24.27
C GLN A 112 -7.77 10.46 -24.61
N ASP A 113 -6.69 11.20 -24.87
CA ASP A 113 -6.69 12.55 -25.45
C ASP A 113 -6.15 12.56 -26.90
N TYR A 114 -6.29 11.45 -27.62
CA TYR A 114 -5.99 11.36 -29.06
C TYR A 114 -7.25 11.01 -29.85
N TRP A 115 -8.28 11.85 -29.75
CA TRP A 115 -9.40 11.91 -30.70
C TRP A 115 -9.95 13.34 -30.85
N MET A 116 -9.08 14.35 -31.03
CA MET A 116 -9.51 15.65 -31.57
C MET A 116 -8.74 16.00 -32.83
#